data_AF-A0AAW7CQU6-F1
#
_entry.id   AF-A0AAW7CQU6-F1
#
_cell.length_a   1.000
_cell.length_b   1.000
_cell.length_c   1.000
_cell.angle_alpha   90.00
_cell.angle_beta   90.00
_cell.angle_gamma   90.00
#
_symmetry.space_group_name_H-M   'P 1'
#
loop_
_entity.id
_entity.type
_entity.pdbx_description
1 polymer ?
#
loop_
_entity_poly.entity_id
_entity_poly.type
_entity_poly.pdbx_seq_one_letter_code
_entity_poly.pdbx_strand_id
1 'polypeptide(L)'
;MQRKDEVFDYKNLVVGNAYSKNEALVTANVRPLNNNKEITGITSFNNCIVLFVTLDKSGKESSHKYNDIFLDNGKKFHWESQNKNTIETPHMRKIFTGETVILFVRTHEKIKSSSQPFIYIGRLSYIEHNGNKPVQVLYDVLDYQKKPNKALSAIYAWEKIDTLDIDNKLPEILKKEKLSYQGRVADVKKKKVIELYAMNKAIEHYEQQGFEVLDTSSNSPYDLECHKNDTIRRVEVKGTTTEGSAVYVTSNEVASACSDECETDLYIVNNINIFLQEDGNYYADGGSVNIIKNWKPEEKFLEATVYRYHLSKK
;
A
#
# COMPACT_ATOMS: atom_id res chain seq x y z
N MET A 1 24.65 -17.02 11.17
CA MET A 1 24.64 -18.39 10.62
C MET A 1 23.20 -18.69 10.23
N GLN A 2 22.84 -18.59 8.94
CA GLN A 2 21.52 -18.98 8.46
C GLN A 2 21.74 -19.55 7.06
N ARG A 3 21.73 -20.88 6.96
CA ARG A 3 21.56 -21.74 5.77
C ARG A 3 22.25 -21.31 4.47
N LYS A 4 23.36 -20.56 4.55
CA LYS A 4 24.08 -19.97 3.40
C LYS A 4 24.78 -21.02 2.53
N ASP A 5 24.96 -22.20 3.07
CA ASP A 5 25.51 -23.40 2.44
C ASP A 5 24.46 -24.17 1.60
N GLU A 6 23.18 -23.87 1.80
CA GLU A 6 22.07 -24.57 1.15
C GLU A 6 21.56 -23.76 -0.05
N VAL A 7 21.18 -24.46 -1.12
CA VAL A 7 20.57 -23.87 -2.32
C VAL A 7 19.06 -24.03 -2.20
N PHE A 8 18.32 -22.92 -2.28
CA PHE A 8 16.87 -22.93 -2.22
C PHE A 8 16.31 -23.00 -3.65
N ASP A 9 15.78 -24.16 -4.03
CA ASP A 9 15.25 -24.42 -5.37
C ASP A 9 13.81 -23.91 -5.52
N TYR A 10 13.69 -22.58 -5.62
CA TYR A 10 12.40 -21.91 -5.71
C TYR A 10 11.60 -22.24 -6.99
N LYS A 11 12.18 -22.96 -7.96
CA LYS A 11 11.47 -23.41 -9.17
C LYS A 11 10.44 -24.51 -8.88
N ASN A 12 10.58 -25.21 -7.76
CA ASN A 12 9.62 -26.24 -7.33
C ASN A 12 8.38 -25.64 -6.65
N LEU A 13 8.37 -24.33 -6.39
CA LEU A 13 7.25 -23.63 -5.80
C LEU A 13 6.33 -23.08 -6.88
N VAL A 14 5.03 -23.04 -6.57
CA VAL A 14 4.00 -22.58 -7.51
C VAL A 14 3.38 -21.29 -6.97
N VAL A 15 3.43 -20.22 -7.76
CA VAL A 15 2.88 -18.92 -7.35
C VAL A 15 1.38 -19.04 -7.04
N GLY A 16 0.97 -18.47 -5.92
CA GLY A 16 -0.39 -18.54 -5.40
C GLY A 16 -0.70 -19.77 -4.54
N ASN A 17 0.20 -20.75 -4.44
CA ASN A 17 0.00 -21.90 -3.55
C ASN A 17 0.37 -21.56 -2.10
N ALA A 18 -0.31 -22.24 -1.17
CA ALA A 18 -0.09 -22.11 0.26
C ALA A 18 0.98 -23.08 0.76
N TYR A 19 1.88 -22.59 1.60
CA TYR A 19 2.97 -23.33 2.22
C TYR A 19 3.14 -22.90 3.68
N SER A 20 3.28 -23.85 4.58
CA SER A 20 3.98 -23.59 5.84
C SER A 20 5.46 -23.31 5.58
N LYS A 21 6.16 -22.73 6.56
CA LYS A 21 7.62 -22.53 6.48
C LYS A 21 8.37 -23.83 6.20
N ASN A 22 7.95 -24.94 6.82
CA ASN A 22 8.61 -26.22 6.65
C ASN A 22 8.32 -26.81 5.26
N GLU A 23 7.06 -26.76 4.80
CA GLU A 23 6.70 -27.20 3.46
C GLU A 23 7.44 -26.41 2.38
N ALA A 24 7.57 -25.09 2.54
CA ALA A 24 8.34 -24.25 1.62
C ALA A 24 9.80 -24.71 1.49
N LEU A 25 10.45 -25.04 2.63
CA LEU A 25 11.83 -25.54 2.63
C LEU A 25 11.95 -26.91 1.96
N VAL A 26 11.09 -27.86 2.34
CA VAL A 26 11.10 -29.22 1.78
C VAL A 26 10.81 -29.18 0.28
N THR A 27 9.82 -28.38 -0.15
CA THR A 27 9.48 -28.22 -1.57
C THR A 27 10.64 -27.62 -2.35
N ALA A 28 11.39 -26.69 -1.75
CA ALA A 28 12.58 -26.09 -2.35
C ALA A 28 13.85 -26.97 -2.23
N ASN A 29 13.72 -28.27 -1.92
CA ASN A 29 14.83 -29.23 -1.74
C ASN A 29 15.84 -28.84 -0.66
N VAL A 30 15.37 -28.16 0.38
CA VAL A 30 16.19 -27.72 1.51
C VAL A 30 15.79 -28.51 2.75
N ARG A 31 16.73 -28.76 3.68
CA ARG A 31 16.44 -29.60 4.86
C ARG A 31 15.27 -29.03 5.70
N PRO A 32 14.42 -29.88 6.29
CA PRO A 32 13.29 -29.41 7.09
C PRO A 32 13.76 -28.68 8.36
N LEU A 33 12.85 -27.95 8.98
CA LEU A 33 13.10 -27.27 10.26
C LEU A 33 13.20 -28.29 11.39
N ASN A 34 14.23 -28.16 12.21
CA ASN A 34 14.28 -28.89 13.48
C ASN A 34 13.38 -28.22 14.53
N ASN A 35 13.23 -26.89 14.45
CA ASN A 35 12.30 -26.11 15.25
C ASN A 35 11.97 -24.76 14.57
N ASN A 36 10.89 -24.12 15.01
CA ASN A 36 10.40 -22.88 14.41
C ASN A 36 11.30 -21.64 14.63
N LYS A 37 12.31 -21.71 15.50
CA LYS A 37 13.24 -20.60 15.76
C LYS A 37 14.43 -20.57 14.78
N GLU A 38 14.62 -21.64 14.01
CA GLU A 38 15.75 -21.79 13.09
C GLU A 38 15.69 -20.80 11.91
N ILE A 39 14.48 -20.46 11.45
CA ILE A 39 14.28 -19.42 10.43
C ILE A 39 13.36 -18.31 10.94
N THR A 40 13.73 -17.06 10.67
CA THR A 40 12.98 -15.88 11.10
C THR A 40 12.06 -15.40 9.95
N GLY A 41 11.75 -14.10 9.90
CA GLY A 41 11.03 -13.49 8.77
C GLY A 41 11.91 -13.23 7.55
N ILE A 42 13.24 -13.30 7.69
CA ILE A 42 14.22 -13.17 6.62
C ILE A 42 15.27 -14.27 6.80
N THR A 43 15.64 -14.96 5.73
CA THR A 43 16.64 -16.04 5.79
C THR A 43 17.47 -16.04 4.52
N SER A 44 18.79 -16.01 4.67
CA SER A 44 19.73 -16.09 3.54
C SER A 44 20.01 -17.55 3.18
N PHE A 45 20.03 -17.83 1.88
CA PHE A 45 20.54 -19.06 1.29
C PHE A 45 21.76 -18.71 0.43
N ASN A 46 22.38 -19.71 -0.20
CA ASN A 46 23.51 -19.49 -1.09
C ASN A 46 23.11 -18.62 -2.30
N ASN A 47 21.96 -18.90 -2.88
CA ASN A 47 21.49 -18.37 -4.17
C ASN A 47 20.39 -17.30 -4.08
N CYS A 48 19.85 -17.04 -2.88
CA CYS A 48 18.76 -16.08 -2.71
C CYS A 48 18.56 -15.67 -1.25
N ILE A 49 17.66 -14.72 -1.03
CA ILE A 49 17.11 -14.36 0.28
C ILE A 49 15.63 -14.67 0.29
N VAL A 50 15.14 -15.39 1.31
CA VAL A 50 13.73 -15.72 1.47
C VAL A 50 13.11 -14.82 2.53
N LEU A 51 11.97 -14.20 2.19
CA LEU A 51 11.14 -13.39 3.08
C LEU A 51 9.82 -14.11 3.40
N PHE A 52 9.53 -14.23 4.70
CA PHE A 52 8.23 -14.66 5.22
C PHE A 52 7.54 -13.48 5.89
N VAL A 53 6.57 -12.91 5.19
CA VAL A 53 5.86 -11.69 5.58
C VAL A 53 4.45 -12.02 6.06
N THR A 54 4.05 -11.38 7.16
CA THR A 54 2.65 -11.38 7.64
C THR A 54 2.13 -9.96 7.51
N LEU A 55 1.09 -9.70 6.72
CA LEU A 55 0.62 -8.33 6.45
C LEU A 55 -0.08 -7.73 7.67
N ASP A 56 -0.94 -8.49 8.35
CA ASP A 56 -1.58 -8.03 9.57
C ASP A 56 -0.58 -7.99 10.74
N LYS A 57 -0.36 -6.78 11.26
CA LYS A 57 0.47 -6.50 12.43
C LYS A 57 -0.35 -5.96 13.61
N SER A 58 -1.68 -6.01 13.54
CA SER A 58 -2.59 -5.46 14.56
C SER A 58 -2.22 -5.91 15.98
N GLY A 59 -1.90 -7.20 16.15
CA GLY A 59 -1.48 -7.82 17.40
C GLY A 59 0.02 -7.75 17.73
N LYS A 60 0.83 -6.95 17.03
CA LYS A 60 2.27 -6.76 17.32
C LYS A 60 2.52 -5.44 18.05
N GLU A 61 3.57 -5.41 18.86
CA GLU A 61 4.05 -4.16 19.48
C GLU A 61 4.38 -3.11 18.42
N SER A 62 4.23 -1.82 18.77
CA SER A 62 4.41 -0.70 17.85
C SER A 62 5.78 -0.70 17.13
N SER A 63 6.83 -1.16 17.80
CA SER A 63 8.20 -1.32 17.26
C SER A 63 8.34 -2.41 16.19
N HIS A 64 7.33 -3.27 16.04
CA HIS A 64 7.28 -4.39 15.10
C HIS A 64 6.12 -4.29 14.08
N LYS A 65 5.44 -3.13 14.01
CA LYS A 65 4.42 -2.82 13.00
C LYS A 65 5.07 -2.30 11.72
N TYR A 66 5.82 -3.19 11.07
CA TYR A 66 6.42 -2.95 9.76
C TYR A 66 5.33 -2.78 8.69
N ASN A 67 5.49 -1.77 7.84
CA ASN A 67 4.60 -1.50 6.72
C ASN A 67 4.94 -2.42 5.54
N ASP A 68 4.32 -3.59 5.49
CA ASP A 68 4.48 -4.54 4.39
C ASP A 68 3.22 -4.46 3.51
N ILE A 69 3.30 -3.89 2.30
CA ILE A 69 2.13 -3.64 1.43
C ILE A 69 2.40 -3.94 -0.04
N PHE A 70 1.36 -4.39 -0.76
CA PHE A 70 1.38 -4.51 -2.21
C PHE A 70 0.87 -3.21 -2.85
N LEU A 71 1.55 -2.78 -3.90
CA LEU A 71 1.24 -1.56 -4.67
C LEU A 71 0.98 -1.94 -6.14
N ASP A 72 0.38 -1.02 -6.90
CA ASP A 72 0.06 -1.21 -8.33
C ASP A 72 -0.63 -2.56 -8.59
N ASN A 73 -1.70 -2.81 -7.81
CA ASN A 73 -2.51 -4.03 -7.90
C ASN A 73 -1.68 -5.34 -7.82
N GLY A 74 -0.65 -5.36 -6.98
CA GLY A 74 0.21 -6.52 -6.77
C GLY A 74 1.47 -6.58 -7.64
N LYS A 75 1.70 -5.60 -8.53
CA LYS A 75 2.93 -5.57 -9.35
C LYS A 75 4.16 -5.09 -8.57
N LYS A 76 3.96 -4.38 -7.47
CA LYS A 76 5.04 -3.88 -6.61
C LYS A 76 4.81 -4.29 -5.16
N PHE A 77 5.90 -4.40 -4.41
CA PHE A 77 5.86 -4.74 -3.00
C PHE A 77 6.77 -3.82 -2.20
N HIS A 78 6.21 -3.15 -1.20
CA HIS A 78 6.94 -2.37 -0.22
C HIS A 78 7.15 -3.22 1.04
N TRP A 79 8.39 -3.29 1.50
CA TRP A 79 8.78 -4.09 2.65
C TRP A 79 9.58 -3.23 3.64
N GLU A 80 9.27 -3.37 4.92
CA GLU A 80 10.08 -2.77 5.97
C GLU A 80 10.87 -3.84 6.74
N SER A 81 12.17 -3.62 6.84
CA SER A 81 13.07 -4.52 7.55
C SER A 81 12.84 -4.45 9.06
N GLN A 82 13.18 -5.53 9.77
CA GLN A 82 13.20 -5.50 11.24
C GLN A 82 14.19 -4.43 11.76
N ASN A 83 13.84 -3.69 12.82
CA ASN A 83 14.65 -2.55 13.35
C ASN A 83 16.10 -2.88 13.73
N LYS A 84 16.42 -4.17 13.91
CA LYS A 84 17.80 -4.65 14.14
C LYS A 84 18.66 -4.64 12.88
N ASN A 85 18.04 -4.63 11.70
CA ASN A 85 18.71 -4.54 10.41
C ASN A 85 18.93 -3.07 10.07
N THR A 86 20.07 -2.80 9.44
CA THR A 86 20.49 -1.50 8.92
C THR A 86 21.00 -1.69 7.50
N ILE A 87 21.31 -0.59 6.81
CA ILE A 87 21.87 -0.65 5.45
C ILE A 87 23.20 -1.43 5.39
N GLU A 88 23.94 -1.52 6.50
CA GLU A 88 25.19 -2.27 6.61
C GLU A 88 25.00 -3.76 6.86
N THR A 89 23.78 -4.20 7.19
CA THR A 89 23.51 -5.61 7.53
C THR A 89 23.80 -6.50 6.31
N PRO A 90 24.55 -7.63 6.45
CA PRO A 90 25.07 -8.36 5.29
C PRO A 90 24.03 -8.83 4.28
N HIS A 91 22.86 -9.29 4.72
CA HIS A 91 21.79 -9.70 3.81
C HIS A 91 21.08 -8.49 3.17
N MET A 92 21.04 -7.34 3.84
CA MET A 92 20.52 -6.10 3.25
C MET A 92 21.42 -5.61 2.12
N ARG A 93 22.75 -5.64 2.31
CA ARG A 93 23.71 -5.34 1.23
C ARG A 93 23.51 -6.23 0.02
N LYS A 94 23.31 -7.53 0.23
CA LYS A 94 22.99 -8.49 -0.85
C LYS A 94 21.73 -8.08 -1.62
N ILE A 95 20.65 -7.70 -0.93
CA ILE A 95 19.43 -7.20 -1.56
C ILE A 95 19.73 -5.99 -2.45
N PHE A 96 20.47 -5.00 -1.93
CA PHE A 96 20.76 -3.77 -2.69
C PHE A 96 21.70 -4.00 -3.87
N THR A 97 22.51 -5.05 -3.83
CA THR A 97 23.36 -5.49 -4.96
C THR A 97 22.62 -6.40 -5.95
N GLY A 98 21.31 -6.61 -5.78
CA GLY A 98 20.48 -7.35 -6.73
C GLY A 98 20.40 -8.87 -6.49
N GLU A 99 20.73 -9.35 -5.28
CA GLU A 99 20.46 -10.75 -4.91
C GLU A 99 18.98 -11.07 -5.08
N THR A 100 18.66 -12.25 -5.63
CA THR A 100 17.26 -12.64 -5.83
C THR A 100 16.56 -12.76 -4.48
N VAL A 101 15.40 -12.12 -4.35
CA VAL A 101 14.55 -12.22 -3.18
C VAL A 101 13.31 -13.06 -3.50
N ILE A 102 12.97 -14.00 -2.63
CA ILE A 102 11.83 -14.92 -2.74
C ILE A 102 10.81 -14.56 -1.67
N LEU A 103 9.57 -14.27 -2.06
CA LEU A 103 8.54 -13.75 -1.15
C LEU A 103 7.43 -14.78 -0.86
N PHE A 104 7.15 -14.96 0.42
CA PHE A 104 6.00 -15.66 0.95
C PHE A 104 5.19 -14.71 1.85
N VAL A 105 3.88 -14.61 1.62
CA VAL A 105 3.01 -13.68 2.34
C VAL A 105 1.82 -14.42 2.93
N ARG A 106 1.48 -14.11 4.18
CA ARG A 106 0.17 -14.43 4.74
C ARG A 106 -0.48 -13.16 5.25
N THR A 107 -1.79 -13.20 5.33
CA THR A 107 -2.56 -12.10 5.88
C THR A 107 -2.44 -12.07 7.41
N HIS A 108 -2.92 -13.11 8.08
CA HIS A 108 -2.97 -13.21 9.54
C HIS A 108 -1.99 -14.27 10.03
N GLU A 109 -1.43 -14.10 11.23
CA GLU A 109 -0.57 -15.13 11.82
C GLU A 109 -1.37 -16.34 12.30
N LYS A 110 -2.49 -16.09 12.98
CA LYS A 110 -3.40 -17.11 13.47
C LYS A 110 -4.85 -16.72 13.22
N ILE A 111 -5.67 -17.71 12.90
CA ILE A 111 -7.14 -17.60 12.88
C ILE A 111 -7.67 -18.71 13.78
N LYS A 112 -8.53 -18.37 14.75
CA LYS A 112 -9.07 -19.31 15.75
C LYS A 112 -7.96 -20.21 16.33
N SER A 113 -6.85 -19.59 16.76
CA SER A 113 -5.65 -20.23 17.32
C SER A 113 -4.83 -21.12 16.37
N SER A 114 -5.26 -21.35 15.13
CA SER A 114 -4.51 -22.11 14.13
C SER A 114 -3.57 -21.22 13.34
N SER A 115 -2.30 -21.63 13.20
CA SER A 115 -1.31 -20.91 12.39
C SER A 115 -1.70 -20.96 10.92
N GLN A 116 -1.71 -19.80 10.26
CA GLN A 116 -2.04 -19.73 8.84
C GLN A 116 -0.81 -19.96 7.97
N PRO A 117 -0.98 -20.64 6.82
CA PRO A 117 0.08 -20.83 5.84
C PRO A 117 0.40 -19.52 5.12
N PHE A 118 1.54 -19.49 4.44
CA PHE A 118 1.96 -18.39 3.57
C PHE A 118 1.69 -18.75 2.11
N ILE A 119 1.17 -17.79 1.37
CA ILE A 119 1.06 -17.87 -0.08
C ILE A 119 2.39 -17.50 -0.70
N TYR A 120 2.88 -18.34 -1.61
CA TYR A 120 4.08 -18.03 -2.39
C TYR A 120 3.75 -16.97 -3.44
N ILE A 121 4.45 -15.83 -3.38
CA ILE A 121 4.19 -14.69 -4.27
C ILE A 121 5.09 -14.74 -5.50
N GLY A 122 6.31 -15.24 -5.36
CA GLY A 122 7.30 -15.28 -6.43
C GLY A 122 8.60 -14.59 -6.07
N ARG A 123 9.38 -14.30 -7.12
CA ARG A 123 10.63 -13.56 -7.08
C ARG A 123 10.36 -12.06 -7.06
N LEU A 124 11.22 -11.35 -6.35
CA LEU A 124 11.25 -9.90 -6.27
C LEU A 124 12.53 -9.36 -6.89
N SER A 125 12.41 -8.27 -7.63
CA SER A 125 13.54 -7.47 -8.09
C SER A 125 13.62 -6.17 -7.30
N TYR A 126 14.78 -5.89 -6.72
CA TYR A 126 15.03 -4.65 -5.99
C TYR A 126 14.91 -3.43 -6.93
N ILE A 127 14.24 -2.37 -6.47
CA ILE A 127 14.14 -1.06 -7.15
C ILE A 127 14.96 -0.02 -6.38
N GLU A 128 14.54 0.28 -5.15
CA GLU A 128 15.16 1.30 -4.31
C GLU A 128 14.98 0.98 -2.82
N HIS A 129 15.77 1.63 -1.96
CA HIS A 129 15.57 1.61 -0.52
C HIS A 129 15.73 3.01 0.06
N ASN A 130 15.11 3.23 1.22
CA ASN A 130 15.26 4.44 2.01
C ASN A 130 15.25 4.09 3.50
N GLY A 131 15.48 5.09 4.34
CA GLY A 131 15.48 4.90 5.79
C GLY A 131 16.65 4.05 6.27
N ASN A 132 16.65 3.72 7.56
CA ASN A 132 17.70 2.90 8.18
C ASN A 132 17.15 1.96 9.24
N LYS A 133 16.25 2.46 10.10
CA LYS A 133 15.56 1.68 11.13
C LYS A 133 14.07 2.07 11.19
N PRO A 134 13.18 1.38 10.48
CA PRO A 134 13.46 0.28 9.55
C PRO A 134 14.11 0.78 8.25
N VAL A 135 14.86 -0.08 7.57
CA VAL A 135 15.13 0.10 6.14
C VAL A 135 13.85 -0.23 5.37
N GLN A 136 13.41 0.66 4.51
CA GLN A 136 12.28 0.45 3.62
C GLN A 136 12.82 0.05 2.25
N VAL A 137 12.26 -1.00 1.65
CA VAL A 137 12.70 -1.49 0.34
C VAL A 137 11.51 -1.65 -0.58
N LEU A 138 11.63 -1.11 -1.79
CA LEU A 138 10.63 -1.25 -2.85
C LEU A 138 11.10 -2.28 -3.87
N TYR A 139 10.19 -3.17 -4.27
CA TYR A 139 10.44 -4.24 -5.22
C TYR A 139 9.42 -4.26 -6.36
N ASP A 140 9.86 -4.72 -7.53
CA ASP A 140 8.98 -5.28 -8.56
C ASP A 140 8.69 -6.75 -8.26
N VAL A 141 7.43 -7.17 -8.44
CA VAL A 141 6.99 -8.57 -8.32
C VAL A 141 7.14 -9.25 -9.67
N LEU A 142 8.25 -9.97 -9.87
CA LEU A 142 8.63 -10.52 -11.17
C LEU A 142 7.68 -11.61 -11.68
N ASP A 143 7.12 -12.40 -10.76
CA ASP A 143 6.20 -13.50 -11.10
C ASP A 143 4.73 -13.11 -10.91
N TYR A 144 4.42 -11.82 -11.10
CA TYR A 144 3.06 -11.27 -11.01
C TYR A 144 2.05 -12.05 -11.84
N GLN A 145 0.90 -12.37 -11.23
CA GLN A 145 -0.19 -13.07 -11.90
C GLN A 145 -1.29 -12.08 -12.29
N LYS A 146 -1.50 -11.88 -13.60
CA LYS A 146 -2.64 -11.09 -14.12
C LYS A 146 -4.01 -11.68 -13.75
N LYS A 147 -4.07 -13.00 -13.60
CA LYS A 147 -5.27 -13.75 -13.19
C LYS A 147 -4.94 -14.54 -11.92
N PRO A 148 -4.81 -13.87 -10.77
CA PRO A 148 -4.44 -14.53 -9.53
C PRO A 148 -5.56 -15.46 -9.06
N ASN A 149 -5.20 -16.53 -8.36
CA ASN A 149 -6.20 -17.32 -7.64
C ASN A 149 -6.79 -16.51 -6.47
N LYS A 150 -7.85 -17.01 -5.83
CA LYS A 150 -8.55 -16.30 -4.74
C LYS A 150 -7.62 -15.82 -3.62
N ALA A 151 -6.68 -16.66 -3.20
CA ALA A 151 -5.78 -16.35 -2.09
C ALA A 151 -4.76 -15.27 -2.47
N LEU A 152 -4.16 -15.38 -3.65
CA LEU A 152 -3.22 -14.38 -4.17
C LEU A 152 -3.93 -13.06 -4.49
N SER A 153 -5.14 -13.12 -5.03
CA SER A 153 -5.98 -11.95 -5.29
C SER A 153 -6.28 -11.19 -3.99
N ALA A 154 -6.62 -11.91 -2.92
CA ALA A 154 -6.87 -11.29 -1.61
C ALA A 154 -5.61 -10.64 -1.02
N ILE A 155 -4.42 -11.16 -1.33
CA ILE A 155 -3.14 -10.56 -0.90
C ILE A 155 -2.80 -9.32 -1.72
N TYR A 156 -2.97 -9.35 -3.04
CA TYR A 156 -2.79 -8.18 -3.91
C TYR A 156 -3.78 -7.05 -3.56
N ALA A 157 -5.00 -7.45 -3.24
CA ALA A 157 -6.09 -6.56 -2.85
C ALA A 157 -6.19 -6.39 -1.33
N TRP A 158 -5.15 -6.73 -0.54
CA TRP A 158 -5.22 -6.65 0.93
C TRP A 158 -5.53 -5.23 1.42
N GLU A 159 -5.19 -4.19 0.65
CA GLU A 159 -5.61 -2.81 0.93
C GLU A 159 -7.05 -2.46 0.46
N LYS A 160 -7.74 -3.37 -0.26
CA LYS A 160 -9.06 -3.16 -0.88
C LYS A 160 -10.18 -4.07 -0.30
N ILE A 161 -9.88 -4.95 0.66
CA ILE A 161 -10.90 -5.88 1.18
C ILE A 161 -11.96 -5.17 2.05
N ASP A 162 -11.65 -4.02 2.63
CA ASP A 162 -12.61 -3.24 3.44
C ASP A 162 -13.47 -2.26 2.61
N THR A 163 -13.38 -2.23 1.27
CA THR A 163 -14.09 -1.24 0.44
C THR A 163 -15.37 -1.75 -0.23
N LEU A 164 -15.87 -2.94 0.10
CA LEU A 164 -17.11 -3.48 -0.49
C LEU A 164 -17.98 -4.16 0.57
N ASP A 165 -18.61 -3.35 1.42
CA ASP A 165 -19.99 -3.60 1.87
C ASP A 165 -20.63 -2.25 2.26
N ILE A 166 -21.12 -1.57 1.22
CA ILE A 166 -22.11 -0.50 1.32
C ILE A 166 -23.44 -1.22 1.58
N ASP A 167 -24.16 -0.77 2.59
CA ASP A 167 -25.44 -1.31 3.10
C ASP A 167 -25.33 -2.41 4.17
N ASN A 168 -25.18 -1.99 5.43
CA ASN A 168 -26.19 -2.29 6.47
C ASN A 168 -25.88 -1.55 7.80
N LYS A 169 -26.77 -0.60 8.13
CA LYS A 169 -27.08 0.00 9.45
C LYS A 169 -25.97 0.07 10.53
N LEU A 170 -25.46 1.28 10.74
CA LEU A 170 -24.67 1.70 11.92
C LEU A 170 -25.49 1.59 13.23
N PRO A 171 -25.02 0.88 14.27
CA PRO A 171 -25.51 1.03 15.65
C PRO A 171 -24.73 2.12 16.42
N GLU A 172 -25.35 2.65 17.47
CA GLU A 172 -24.92 3.74 18.38
C GLU A 172 -23.63 3.50 19.20
N ILE A 173 -22.55 3.00 18.60
CA ILE A 173 -21.27 2.83 19.29
C ILE A 173 -20.11 3.39 18.46
N LEU A 174 -20.03 4.72 18.36
CA LEU A 174 -18.90 5.41 17.74
C LEU A 174 -18.31 6.45 18.70
N LYS A 175 -16.99 6.37 18.93
CA LYS A 175 -16.24 7.42 19.63
C LYS A 175 -15.56 8.32 18.60
N LYS A 176 -15.90 9.62 18.61
CA LYS A 176 -15.21 10.64 17.81
C LYS A 176 -13.76 10.72 18.27
N GLU A 177 -12.80 10.44 17.39
CA GLU A 177 -11.39 10.55 17.77
C GLU A 177 -10.94 12.02 17.81
N LYS A 178 -10.27 12.40 18.90
CA LYS A 178 -9.47 13.63 18.94
C LYS A 178 -8.08 13.33 18.37
N LEU A 179 -7.52 14.32 17.66
CA LEU A 179 -6.17 14.31 17.08
C LEU A 179 -5.16 13.67 18.03
N SER A 180 -4.80 12.43 17.72
CA SER A 180 -3.83 11.61 18.44
C SER A 180 -2.82 11.11 17.42
N TYR A 181 -1.60 11.62 17.51
CA TYR A 181 -0.42 11.22 16.72
C TYR A 181 0.12 9.86 17.18
N GLN A 182 -0.73 8.85 17.30
CA GLN A 182 -0.33 7.53 17.80
C GLN A 182 -0.56 6.44 16.75
N GLY A 183 0.53 6.09 16.07
CA GLY A 183 0.70 4.84 15.31
C GLY A 183 0.57 5.00 13.79
N ARG A 184 1.67 4.74 13.06
CA ARG A 184 1.73 4.82 11.59
C ARG A 184 0.64 4.01 10.85
N VAL A 185 0.22 2.87 11.41
CA VAL A 185 -0.87 2.04 10.85
C VAL A 185 -2.26 2.68 11.01
N ALA A 186 -2.51 3.35 12.15
CA ALA A 186 -3.73 4.12 12.36
C ALA A 186 -3.78 5.31 11.39
N ASP A 187 -2.65 5.98 11.18
CA ASP A 187 -2.55 7.08 10.22
C ASP A 187 -2.79 6.62 8.77
N VAL A 188 -2.33 5.43 8.36
CA VAL A 188 -2.59 4.90 7.01
C VAL A 188 -4.06 4.55 6.82
N LYS A 189 -4.69 3.84 7.77
CA LYS A 189 -6.13 3.54 7.70
C LYS A 189 -6.97 4.82 7.71
N LYS A 190 -6.65 5.78 8.57
CA LYS A 190 -7.31 7.10 8.61
C LYS A 190 -7.17 7.83 7.27
N LYS A 191 -5.95 7.90 6.72
CA LYS A 191 -5.70 8.55 5.42
C LYS A 191 -6.49 7.89 4.31
N LYS A 192 -6.52 6.55 4.25
CA LYS A 192 -7.27 5.85 3.20
C LYS A 192 -8.78 6.09 3.31
N VAL A 193 -9.32 6.10 4.53
CA VAL A 193 -10.74 6.40 4.77
C VAL A 193 -11.08 7.85 4.38
N ILE A 194 -10.20 8.81 4.67
CA ILE A 194 -10.34 10.21 4.25
C ILE A 194 -10.35 10.33 2.71
N GLU A 195 -9.42 9.67 2.04
CA GLU A 195 -9.28 9.67 0.58
C GLU A 195 -10.53 9.08 -0.09
N LEU A 196 -10.95 7.87 0.31
CA LEU A 196 -12.15 7.22 -0.23
C LEU A 196 -13.42 8.02 0.04
N TYR A 197 -13.54 8.62 1.23
CA TYR A 197 -14.68 9.48 1.57
C TYR A 197 -14.75 10.73 0.67
N ALA A 198 -13.60 11.37 0.42
CA ALA A 198 -13.54 12.53 -0.47
C ALA A 198 -13.86 12.15 -1.92
N MET A 199 -13.35 11.01 -2.40
CA MET A 199 -13.65 10.46 -3.73
C MET A 199 -15.14 10.21 -3.92
N ASN A 200 -15.79 9.52 -2.98
CA ASN A 200 -17.23 9.25 -3.08
C ASN A 200 -18.05 10.55 -3.10
N LYS A 201 -17.71 11.54 -2.27
CA LYS A 201 -18.36 12.85 -2.31
C LYS A 201 -18.18 13.57 -3.65
N ALA A 202 -16.98 13.48 -4.24
CA ALA A 202 -16.72 14.08 -5.54
C ALA A 202 -17.58 13.39 -6.63
N ILE A 203 -17.60 12.06 -6.66
CA ILE A 203 -18.43 11.28 -7.58
C ILE A 203 -19.90 11.67 -7.44
N GLU A 204 -20.47 11.59 -6.23
CA GLU A 204 -21.87 11.95 -5.97
C GLU A 204 -22.18 13.39 -6.41
N HIS A 205 -21.25 14.33 -6.16
CA HIS A 205 -21.43 15.74 -6.51
C HIS A 205 -21.51 15.98 -8.02
N TYR A 206 -20.64 15.34 -8.81
CA TYR A 206 -20.65 15.48 -10.26
C TYR A 206 -21.78 14.66 -10.91
N GLU A 207 -22.09 13.48 -10.39
CA GLU A 207 -23.25 12.68 -10.82
C GLU A 207 -24.58 13.43 -10.59
N GLN A 208 -24.76 14.09 -9.45
CA GLN A 208 -25.93 14.92 -9.17
C GLN A 208 -26.06 16.12 -10.12
N GLN A 209 -24.94 16.57 -10.68
CA GLN A 209 -24.94 17.60 -11.74
C GLN A 209 -25.17 17.01 -13.13
N GLY A 210 -25.39 15.70 -13.25
CA GLY A 210 -25.66 15.00 -14.50
C GLY A 210 -24.40 14.72 -15.31
N PHE A 211 -23.24 14.61 -14.67
CA PHE A 211 -22.06 14.03 -15.30
C PHE A 211 -22.07 12.50 -15.15
N GLU A 212 -21.58 11.81 -16.18
CA GLU A 212 -21.06 10.45 -16.03
C GLU A 212 -19.63 10.56 -15.48
N VAL A 213 -19.32 9.86 -14.38
CA VAL A 213 -18.04 9.99 -13.68
C VAL A 213 -17.25 8.69 -13.77
N LEU A 214 -16.01 8.77 -14.23
CA LEU A 214 -15.08 7.66 -14.34
C LEU A 214 -13.94 7.82 -13.34
N ASP A 215 -13.63 6.77 -12.57
CA ASP A 215 -12.47 6.71 -11.68
C ASP A 215 -11.20 6.39 -12.47
N THR A 216 -10.26 7.34 -12.50
CA THR A 216 -8.97 7.24 -13.19
C THR A 216 -7.78 7.27 -12.25
N SER A 217 -8.00 7.36 -10.94
CA SER A 217 -7.00 7.57 -9.87
C SER A 217 -5.82 6.58 -9.90
N SER A 218 -6.02 5.40 -10.48
CA SER A 218 -4.98 4.36 -10.57
C SER A 218 -4.03 4.49 -11.76
N ASN A 219 -4.42 5.21 -12.82
CA ASN A 219 -3.74 5.17 -14.12
C ASN A 219 -3.51 6.56 -14.76
N SER A 220 -4.10 7.61 -14.20
CA SER A 220 -4.03 8.97 -14.73
C SER A 220 -3.41 9.93 -13.71
N PRO A 221 -2.87 11.08 -14.15
CA PRO A 221 -2.38 12.14 -13.26
C PRO A 221 -3.51 13.02 -12.68
N TYR A 222 -4.71 12.43 -12.53
CA TYR A 222 -5.93 13.01 -11.97
C TYR A 222 -6.86 11.87 -11.52
N ASP A 223 -7.73 12.16 -10.56
CA ASP A 223 -8.55 11.16 -9.89
C ASP A 223 -9.81 10.76 -10.66
N LEU A 224 -10.53 11.73 -11.24
CA LEU A 224 -11.78 11.48 -11.96
C LEU A 224 -11.80 12.14 -13.34
N GLU A 225 -12.53 11.51 -14.25
CA GLU A 225 -12.95 12.09 -15.52
C GLU A 225 -14.48 12.18 -15.57
N CYS A 226 -15.00 13.39 -15.71
CA CYS A 226 -16.43 13.68 -15.68
C CYS A 226 -16.89 14.09 -17.09
N HIS A 227 -17.87 13.37 -17.64
CA HIS A 227 -18.42 13.59 -18.97
C HIS A 227 -19.85 14.11 -18.89
N LYS A 228 -20.13 15.19 -19.62
CA LYS A 228 -21.51 15.68 -19.79
C LYS A 228 -21.68 16.31 -21.15
N ASN A 229 -22.52 15.69 -21.98
CA ASN A 229 -22.65 16.04 -23.40
C ASN A 229 -21.26 15.99 -24.07
N ASP A 230 -20.85 17.07 -24.76
CA ASP A 230 -19.54 17.19 -25.41
C ASP A 230 -18.46 17.79 -24.48
N THR A 231 -18.77 18.01 -23.20
CA THR A 231 -17.82 18.56 -22.22
C THR A 231 -17.18 17.42 -21.43
N ILE A 232 -15.85 17.38 -21.44
CA ILE A 232 -15.03 16.54 -20.55
C ILE A 232 -14.38 17.44 -19.51
N ARG A 233 -14.38 17.00 -18.26
CA ARG A 233 -13.72 17.69 -17.15
C ARG A 233 -12.94 16.70 -16.31
N ARG A 234 -11.68 17.00 -16.05
CA ARG A 234 -10.85 16.24 -15.09
C ARG A 234 -11.07 16.78 -13.69
N VAL A 235 -10.93 15.93 -12.68
CA VAL A 235 -11.03 16.33 -11.28
C VAL A 235 -9.90 15.69 -10.48
N GLU A 236 -9.18 16.52 -9.74
CA GLU A 236 -8.25 16.10 -8.70
C GLU A 236 -8.95 16.22 -7.33
N VAL A 237 -8.94 15.16 -6.52
CA VAL A 237 -9.73 15.06 -5.29
C VAL A 237 -8.82 15.01 -4.07
N LYS A 238 -9.02 15.91 -3.11
CA LYS A 238 -8.25 15.95 -1.85
C LYS A 238 -9.15 15.94 -0.62
N GLY A 239 -8.91 14.99 0.28
CA GLY A 239 -9.57 14.92 1.59
C GLY A 239 -8.65 15.34 2.73
N THR A 240 -9.17 16.09 3.71
CA THR A 240 -8.45 16.42 4.95
C THR A 240 -9.39 16.56 6.16
N THR A 241 -8.86 16.24 7.35
CA THR A 241 -9.53 16.52 8.64
C THR A 241 -9.29 17.94 9.16
N THR A 242 -8.37 18.69 8.54
CA THR A 242 -8.06 20.09 8.92
C THR A 242 -9.02 21.06 8.22
N GLU A 243 -8.90 22.36 8.53
CA GLU A 243 -9.67 23.41 7.87
C GLU A 243 -9.37 23.56 6.36
N GLY A 244 -8.34 22.87 5.83
CA GLY A 244 -8.04 22.89 4.40
C GLY A 244 -7.32 24.15 3.92
N SER A 245 -6.50 24.77 4.78
CA SER A 245 -5.64 25.90 4.38
C SER A 245 -4.56 25.52 3.36
N ALA A 246 -4.21 24.23 3.26
CA ALA A 246 -3.33 23.67 2.25
C ALA A 246 -3.70 22.19 1.99
N VAL A 247 -3.40 21.71 0.77
CA VAL A 247 -3.51 20.31 0.35
C VAL A 247 -2.25 19.90 -0.40
N TYR A 248 -1.91 18.62 -0.35
CA TYR A 248 -0.72 18.09 -1.04
C TYR A 248 -1.09 17.63 -2.44
N VAL A 249 -0.30 18.04 -3.43
CA VAL A 249 -0.44 17.65 -4.82
C VAL A 249 0.91 17.18 -5.36
N THR A 250 0.91 16.24 -6.30
CA THR A 250 2.13 15.77 -6.95
C THR A 250 2.54 16.66 -8.12
N SER A 251 3.80 16.60 -8.53
CA SER A 251 4.29 17.33 -9.72
C SER A 251 3.52 16.96 -10.99
N ASN A 252 3.05 15.71 -11.08
CA ASN A 252 2.29 15.23 -12.23
C ASN A 252 0.86 15.77 -12.21
N GLU A 253 0.22 15.86 -11.05
CA GLU A 253 -1.09 16.50 -10.87
C GLU A 253 -1.02 17.98 -11.24
N VAL A 254 0.01 18.70 -10.76
CA VAL A 254 0.25 20.10 -11.12
C VAL A 254 0.46 20.28 -12.61
N ALA A 255 1.34 19.46 -13.23
CA ALA A 255 1.59 19.52 -14.66
C ALA A 255 0.34 19.20 -15.49
N SER A 256 -0.45 18.21 -15.06
CA SER A 256 -1.71 17.83 -15.70
C SER A 256 -2.74 18.96 -15.62
N ALA A 257 -2.90 19.58 -14.44
CA ALA A 257 -3.85 20.68 -14.23
C ALA A 257 -3.51 21.94 -15.05
N CYS A 258 -2.21 22.20 -15.27
CA CYS A 258 -1.74 23.30 -16.11
C CYS A 258 -1.85 23.03 -17.61
N SER A 259 -2.14 21.79 -18.04
CA SER A 259 -2.32 21.44 -19.45
C SER A 259 -3.53 22.14 -20.05
N ASP A 260 -3.45 22.48 -21.34
CA ASP A 260 -4.57 23.01 -22.12
C ASP A 260 -5.43 21.91 -22.76
N GLU A 261 -5.10 20.63 -22.53
CA GLU A 261 -5.87 19.50 -23.06
C GLU A 261 -7.30 19.43 -22.52
N CYS A 262 -7.48 19.71 -21.23
CA CYS A 262 -8.77 19.58 -20.56
C CYS A 262 -8.80 20.42 -19.28
N GLU A 263 -9.92 21.08 -19.02
CA GLU A 263 -10.13 21.80 -17.77
C GLU A 263 -10.13 20.82 -16.58
N THR A 264 -9.34 21.15 -15.55
CA THR A 264 -9.22 20.35 -14.33
C THR A 264 -9.77 21.13 -13.15
N ASP A 265 -10.68 20.54 -12.38
CA ASP A 265 -11.13 21.09 -11.10
C ASP A 265 -10.31 20.48 -9.96
N LEU A 266 -10.04 21.25 -8.91
CA LEU A 266 -9.55 20.73 -7.62
C LEU A 266 -10.72 20.65 -6.64
N TYR A 267 -11.13 19.43 -6.30
CA TYR A 267 -12.23 19.14 -5.39
C TYR A 267 -11.70 18.79 -4.01
N ILE A 268 -11.99 19.62 -3.00
CA ILE A 268 -11.46 19.48 -1.66
C ILE A 268 -12.59 19.20 -0.68
N VAL A 269 -12.45 18.17 0.14
CA VAL A 269 -13.31 17.92 1.30
C VAL A 269 -12.49 18.16 2.57
N ASN A 270 -12.78 19.24 3.29
CA ASN A 270 -12.10 19.63 4.51
C ASN A 270 -12.96 19.36 5.75
N ASN A 271 -12.38 19.46 6.95
CA ASN A 271 -13.06 19.22 8.22
C ASN A 271 -13.77 17.86 8.33
N ILE A 272 -13.23 16.82 7.69
CA ILE A 272 -13.77 15.45 7.76
C ILE A 272 -13.64 14.95 9.21
N ASN A 273 -14.74 14.43 9.75
CA ASN A 273 -14.73 13.77 11.06
C ASN A 273 -14.39 12.30 10.87
N ILE A 274 -13.52 11.77 11.74
CA ILE A 274 -13.14 10.36 11.75
C ILE A 274 -13.57 9.72 13.07
N PHE A 275 -14.22 8.57 12.95
CA PHE A 275 -14.74 7.78 14.06
C PHE A 275 -14.06 6.43 14.07
N LEU A 276 -13.57 5.99 15.23
CA LEU A 276 -13.04 4.64 15.42
C LEU A 276 -14.18 3.70 15.76
N GLN A 277 -14.29 2.61 15.01
CA GLN A 277 -15.22 1.51 15.23
C GLN A 277 -14.63 0.48 16.20
N GLU A 278 -15.50 -0.33 16.84
CA GLU A 278 -15.08 -1.35 17.81
C GLU A 278 -14.17 -2.44 17.20
N ASP A 279 -14.28 -2.67 15.89
CA ASP A 279 -13.47 -3.61 15.11
C ASP A 279 -12.06 -3.07 14.77
N GLY A 280 -11.77 -1.81 15.12
CA GLY A 280 -10.50 -1.14 14.83
C GLY A 280 -10.43 -0.51 13.43
N ASN A 281 -11.56 -0.34 12.74
CA ASN A 281 -11.67 0.40 11.48
C ASN A 281 -12.13 1.84 11.71
N TYR A 282 -11.99 2.67 10.66
CA TYR A 282 -12.35 4.07 10.71
C TYR A 282 -13.52 4.35 9.79
N TYR A 283 -14.43 5.19 10.27
CA TYR A 283 -15.55 5.72 9.53
C TYR A 283 -15.39 7.23 9.38
N ALA A 284 -15.63 7.76 8.18
CA ALA A 284 -15.61 9.19 7.91
C ALA A 284 -17.02 9.75 7.76
N ASP A 285 -17.26 10.94 8.31
CA ASP A 285 -18.52 11.67 8.14
C ASP A 285 -18.34 13.19 8.24
N GLY A 286 -19.33 13.93 7.75
CA GLY A 286 -19.35 15.39 7.72
C GLY A 286 -18.39 15.97 6.68
N GLY A 287 -17.65 17.00 7.06
CA GLY A 287 -16.78 17.77 6.17
C GLY A 287 -17.53 18.71 5.21
N SER A 288 -16.82 19.76 4.80
CA SER A 288 -17.32 20.77 3.88
C SER A 288 -16.59 20.67 2.54
N VAL A 289 -17.31 20.97 1.46
CA VAL A 289 -16.78 20.88 0.10
C VAL A 289 -16.31 22.27 -0.33
N ASN A 290 -15.09 22.35 -0.86
CA ASN A 290 -14.54 23.51 -1.54
C ASN A 290 -14.02 23.08 -2.92
N ILE A 291 -14.43 23.78 -3.98
CA ILE A 291 -14.08 23.41 -5.36
C ILE A 291 -13.42 24.61 -6.01
N ILE A 292 -12.18 24.43 -6.46
CA ILE A 292 -11.49 25.40 -7.30
C ILE A 292 -11.66 24.95 -8.74
N LYS A 293 -12.56 25.62 -9.45
CA LYS A 293 -12.83 25.32 -10.86
C LYS A 293 -11.66 25.77 -11.74
N ASN A 294 -11.38 25.00 -12.79
CA ASN A 294 -10.32 25.31 -13.76
C ASN A 294 -8.99 25.61 -13.05
N TRP A 295 -8.66 24.79 -12.06
CA TRP A 295 -7.50 24.94 -11.20
C TRP A 295 -6.22 24.89 -12.03
N LYS A 296 -5.50 26.01 -12.06
CA LYS A 296 -4.17 26.16 -12.64
C LYS A 296 -3.25 26.76 -11.58
N PRO A 297 -2.53 25.94 -10.79
CA PRO A 297 -1.75 26.43 -9.67
C PRO A 297 -0.57 27.29 -10.13
N GLU A 298 -0.45 28.50 -9.59
CA GLU A 298 0.73 29.36 -9.80
C GLU A 298 1.88 28.93 -8.87
N GLU A 299 3.13 29.03 -9.33
CA GLU A 299 4.32 28.62 -8.55
C GLU A 299 4.40 29.30 -7.17
N LYS A 300 3.95 30.56 -7.05
CA LYS A 300 3.95 31.30 -5.77
C LYS A 300 3.05 30.68 -4.70
N PHE A 301 2.09 29.84 -5.09
CA PHE A 301 1.20 29.11 -4.19
C PHE A 301 1.63 27.65 -3.99
N LEU A 302 2.77 27.25 -4.56
CA LEU A 302 3.33 25.90 -4.43
C LEU A 302 4.59 25.92 -3.57
N GLU A 303 4.66 25.00 -2.61
CA GLU A 303 5.86 24.75 -1.81
C GLU A 303 6.42 23.37 -2.18
N ALA A 304 7.68 23.33 -2.59
CA ALA A 304 8.34 22.07 -2.94
C ALA A 304 8.68 21.26 -1.67
N THR A 305 7.92 20.20 -1.43
CA THR A 305 8.04 19.38 -0.22
C THR A 305 8.85 18.09 -0.41
N VAL A 306 8.93 17.58 -1.66
CA VAL A 306 9.63 16.33 -1.99
C VAL A 306 10.37 16.50 -3.33
N TYR A 307 11.61 16.01 -3.42
CA TYR A 307 12.42 16.02 -4.63
C TYR A 307 12.81 14.61 -5.05
N ARG A 308 12.77 14.33 -6.35
CA ARG A 308 13.29 13.10 -6.95
C ARG A 308 14.60 13.41 -7.68
N TYR A 309 15.68 12.71 -7.34
CA TYR A 309 16.98 12.86 -7.99
C TYR A 309 17.21 11.73 -9.00
N HIS A 310 17.55 12.07 -10.24
CA HIS A 310 17.80 11.12 -11.32
C HIS A 310 19.30 10.84 -11.46
N LEU A 311 19.70 9.57 -11.40
CA LEU A 311 21.07 9.13 -11.65
C LEU A 311 21.32 9.00 -13.16
N SER A 312 22.46 9.52 -13.65
CA SER A 312 22.84 9.36 -15.05
C SER A 312 23.08 7.89 -15.37
N LYS A 313 22.41 7.37 -16.42
CA LYS A 313 22.76 6.06 -16.98
C LYS A 313 24.13 6.20 -17.63
N LYS A 314 25.11 5.41 -17.16
CA LYS A 314 26.39 5.22 -17.86
C LYS A 314 26.16 4.45 -19.15
#